data_AF-A0AA85K493-F1
#
_entry.id   AF-A0AA85K493-F1
#
_cell.length_a   1.000
_cell.length_b   1.000
_cell.length_c   1.000
_cell.angle_alpha   90.00
_cell.angle_beta   90.00
_cell.angle_gamma   90.00
#
_symmetry.space_group_name_H-M   'P 1'
#
loop_
_entity.id
_entity.type
_entity.pdbx_description
1 polymer ?
#
loop_
_entity_poly.entity_id
_entity_poly.type
_entity_poly.pdbx_seq_one_letter_code
_entity_poly.pdbx_strand_id
1 'polypeptide(L)'
;MCQSPYHSTAKWLVKALEPLHRELVNFSLKDVFSFVETAKSLNVKGKKMMSLDVASLFTNNVALLEKVNYLCEQLTERKIDVGIPSVKVEELLLKCTMNVQFMFNNDFYR
;
A
#
# COMPACT_ATOMS: atom_id res chain seq x y z
N MET A 1 14.26 4.88 -11.48
CA MET A 1 13.19 4.24 -12.27
C MET A 1 13.19 4.89 -13.65
N CYS A 2 13.60 4.18 -14.71
CA CYS A 2 13.44 4.72 -16.06
C CYS A 2 11.95 4.84 -16.39
N GLN A 3 11.61 5.81 -17.25
CA GLN A 3 10.29 6.20 -17.80
C GLN A 3 9.49 5.04 -18.44
N SER A 4 9.34 3.91 -17.75
CA SER A 4 8.54 2.78 -18.22
C SER A 4 7.05 3.07 -17.99
N PRO A 5 6.15 2.45 -18.78
CA PRO A 5 4.69 2.59 -18.60
C PRO A 5 4.21 2.28 -17.16
N TYR A 6 5.01 1.51 -16.41
CA TYR A 6 4.77 1.19 -15.00
C TYR A 6 4.88 2.42 -14.09
N HIS A 7 5.76 3.37 -14.39
CA HIS A 7 5.92 4.56 -13.56
C HIS A 7 4.68 5.47 -13.63
N SER A 8 4.15 5.70 -14.83
CA SER A 8 2.92 6.48 -15.02
C SER A 8 1.71 5.79 -14.39
N THR A 9 1.64 4.46 -14.53
CA THR A 9 0.58 3.64 -13.93
C THR A 9 0.65 3.67 -12.39
N ALA A 10 1.83 3.50 -11.81
CA ALA A 10 2.04 3.58 -10.37
C ALA A 10 1.69 4.98 -9.83
N LYS A 11 2.10 6.04 -10.54
CA LYS A 11 1.76 7.42 -10.15
C LYS A 11 0.25 7.69 -10.21
N TRP A 12 -0.45 7.09 -11.18
CA TRP A 12 -1.90 7.15 -11.24
C TRP A 12 -2.55 6.37 -10.09
N LEU A 13 -2.09 5.14 -9.80
CA LEU A 13 -2.57 4.32 -8.69
C LEU A 13 -2.45 5.04 -7.34
N VAL A 14 -1.31 5.71 -7.09
CA VAL A 14 -1.12 6.50 -5.86
C VAL A 14 -2.21 7.57 -5.73
N LYS A 15 -2.53 8.29 -6.81
CA LYS A 15 -3.60 9.29 -6.80
C LYS A 15 -4.98 8.66 -6.62
N ALA A 16 -5.21 7.50 -7.23
CA ALA A 16 -6.48 6.80 -7.15
C ALA A 16 -6.74 6.24 -5.73
N LEU A 17 -5.67 5.86 -5.03
CA LEU A 17 -5.71 5.36 -3.65
C LEU A 17 -5.64 6.47 -2.58
N GLU A 18 -5.47 7.73 -2.98
CA GLU A 18 -5.43 8.89 -2.08
C GLU A 18 -6.64 8.96 -1.12
N PRO A 19 -7.89 8.70 -1.54
CA PRO A 19 -9.02 8.70 -0.61
C PRO A 19 -8.88 7.64 0.48
N LEU A 20 -8.43 6.43 0.12
CA LEU A 20 -8.17 5.37 1.08
C LEU A 20 -7.05 5.75 2.05
N HIS A 21 -5.96 6.32 1.53
CA HIS A 21 -4.87 6.80 2.35
C HIS A 21 -5.33 7.83 3.39
N ARG A 22 -6.18 8.79 2.99
CA ARG A 22 -6.74 9.80 3.91
C ARG A 22 -7.60 9.19 5.01
N GLU A 23 -8.31 8.10 4.75
CA GLU A 23 -9.07 7.42 5.80
C GLU A 23 -8.16 6.63 6.74
N LEU A 24 -7.14 5.97 6.20
CA LEU A 24 -6.22 5.15 6.97
C LEU A 24 -5.24 5.99 7.82
N VAL A 25 -4.84 7.17 7.34
CA VAL A 25 -3.91 8.05 8.07
C VAL A 25 -4.50 8.54 9.40
N ASN A 26 -5.83 8.59 9.55
CA ASN A 26 -6.49 8.93 10.81
C ASN A 26 -6.23 7.88 11.91
N PHE A 27 -5.91 6.65 11.53
CA PHE A 27 -5.52 5.58 12.45
C PHE A 27 -4.00 5.47 12.62
N SER A 28 -3.23 6.35 11.97
CA SER A 28 -1.78 6.40 12.08
C SER A 28 -1.36 7.26 13.27
N LEU A 29 -0.33 6.81 13.98
CA LEU A 29 0.25 7.54 15.10
C LEU A 29 1.56 8.20 14.66
N LYS A 30 1.79 9.41 15.17
CA LYS A 30 2.92 10.26 14.77
C LYS A 30 4.28 9.63 15.04
N ASP A 31 4.40 8.92 16.15
CA ASP A 31 5.66 8.37 16.62
C ASP A 31 5.45 7.15 17.53
N VAL A 32 6.56 6.47 17.84
CA VAL A 32 6.59 5.27 18.67
C VAL A 32 6.11 5.54 20.09
N PHE A 33 6.36 6.73 20.64
CA PHE A 33 5.91 7.08 21.99
C PHE A 33 4.38 7.17 22.06
N SER A 34 3.77 7.84 21.07
CA SER A 34 2.33 7.93 20.90
C SER A 34 1.70 6.54 20.73
N PHE A 35 2.38 5.65 20.00
CA PHE A 35 1.98 4.24 19.88
C PHE A 35 1.99 3.50 21.22
N VAL A 36 3.08 3.59 21.98
CA VAL A 36 3.20 2.91 23.28
C VAL A 36 2.13 3.38 24.25
N GLU A 37 1.87 4.68 24.34
CA GLU A 37 0.83 5.24 25.21
C GLU A 37 -0.58 4.81 24.78
N THR A 38 -0.87 4.84 23.47
CA THR A 38 -2.18 4.42 22.95
C THR A 38 -2.39 2.91 23.17
N ALA A 39 -1.37 2.08 22.90
CA ALA A 39 -1.42 0.64 23.05
C ALA A 39 -1.67 0.20 24.51
N LYS A 40 -1.13 0.91 25.50
CA LYS A 40 -1.40 0.66 26.92
C LYS A 40 -2.87 0.78 27.28
N SER A 41 -3.59 1.70 26.61
CA SER A 41 -5.01 1.98 26.88
C SER A 41 -5.99 1.19 26.00
N LEU A 42 -5.51 0.61 24.89
CA LEU A 42 -6.33 -0.12 23.93
C LEU A 42 -6.59 -1.56 24.37
N ASN A 43 -7.86 -1.98 24.39
CA ASN A 43 -8.19 -3.40 24.44
C ASN A 43 -7.96 -4.03 23.05
N VAL A 44 -6.87 -4.80 22.95
CA VAL A 44 -6.43 -5.51 21.74
C VAL A 44 -6.92 -6.96 21.67
N LYS A 45 -7.69 -7.44 22.65
CA LYS A 45 -8.16 -8.83 22.68
C LYS A 45 -9.01 -9.14 21.43
N GLY A 46 -8.58 -10.11 20.64
CA GLY A 46 -9.25 -10.53 19.40
C GLY A 46 -9.06 -9.58 18.21
N LYS A 47 -8.18 -8.57 18.30
CA LYS A 47 -7.88 -7.65 17.21
C LYS A 47 -6.54 -8.00 16.54
N LYS A 48 -6.44 -7.75 15.23
CA LYS A 48 -5.20 -7.90 14.47
C LYS A 48 -4.52 -6.54 14.32
N MET A 49 -3.24 -6.46 14.67
CA MET A 49 -2.43 -5.26 14.45
C MET A 49 -1.70 -5.39 13.11
N MET A 50 -1.73 -4.33 12.29
CA MET A 50 -1.07 -4.30 10.99
C MET A 50 -0.32 -2.97 10.82
N SER A 51 0.89 -3.04 10.26
CA SER A 51 1.66 -1.87 9.85
C SER A 51 1.57 -1.72 8.33
N LEU A 52 1.08 -0.56 7.88
CA LEU A 52 0.94 -0.25 6.45
C LEU A 52 1.91 0.88 6.09
N ASP A 53 3.06 0.50 5.53
CA ASP A 53 3.93 1.46 4.84
C ASP A 53 3.66 1.37 3.34
N VAL A 54 2.93 2.37 2.83
CA VAL A 54 2.55 2.47 1.42
C VAL A 54 3.77 2.73 0.52
N ALA A 55 4.82 3.38 1.04
CA ALA A 55 6.06 3.60 0.30
C ALA A 55 6.90 2.31 0.23
N SER A 56 6.91 1.50 1.31
CA SER A 56 7.62 0.21 1.34
C SER A 56 6.88 -0.96 0.68
N LEU A 57 5.65 -0.76 0.17
CA LEU A 57 5.01 -1.72 -0.74
C LEU A 57 5.88 -2.01 -1.98
N PHE A 58 6.78 -1.09 -2.32
CA PHE A 58 7.59 -1.13 -3.53
C PHE A 58 9.06 -1.50 -3.31
N THR A 59 9.50 -1.82 -2.07
CA THR A 59 10.95 -1.94 -1.77
C THR A 59 11.45 -3.27 -1.19
N ASN A 60 10.63 -4.14 -0.59
CA ASN A 60 11.04 -5.54 -0.32
C ASN A 60 9.90 -6.38 0.29
N ASN A 61 9.80 -7.64 -0.15
CA ASN A 61 8.49 -8.25 -0.40
C ASN A 61 8.17 -9.51 0.41
N VAL A 62 8.19 -9.43 1.75
CA VAL A 62 7.93 -10.60 2.61
C VAL A 62 6.44 -11.02 2.60
N ALA A 63 5.51 -10.12 2.25
CA ALA A 63 4.07 -10.40 2.23
C ALA A 63 3.27 -9.49 1.26
N LEU A 64 3.68 -9.39 0.00
CA LEU A 64 2.99 -8.52 -0.97
C LEU A 64 1.51 -8.80 -1.09
N LEU A 65 1.19 -10.09 -1.27
CA LEU A 65 -0.14 -10.57 -1.58
C LEU A 65 -1.08 -10.24 -0.42
N GLU A 66 -0.62 -10.42 0.82
CA GLU A 66 -1.38 -10.05 2.01
C GLU A 66 -1.66 -8.54 2.07
N LYS A 67 -0.68 -7.70 1.73
CA LYS A 67 -0.86 -6.25 1.71
C LYS A 67 -1.80 -5.78 0.60
N VAL A 68 -1.69 -6.37 -0.60
CA VAL A 68 -2.57 -6.06 -1.73
C VAL A 68 -4.00 -6.51 -1.43
N ASN A 69 -4.18 -7.73 -0.91
CA ASN A 69 -5.49 -8.25 -0.51
C ASN A 69 -6.14 -7.35 0.54
N TYR A 70 -5.40 -6.98 1.59
CA TYR A 70 -5.88 -6.06 2.61
C TYR A 70 -6.32 -4.72 2.01
N LEU A 71 -5.55 -4.17 1.06
CA LEU A 71 -5.91 -2.91 0.42
C LEU A 71 -7.23 -3.04 -0.37
N CYS A 72 -7.40 -4.12 -1.14
CA CYS A 72 -8.62 -4.41 -1.88
C CYS A 72 -9.83 -4.64 -0.95
N GLU A 73 -9.63 -5.30 0.19
CA GLU A 73 -10.64 -5.44 1.24
C GLU A 73 -11.06 -4.08 1.77
N GLN A 74 -10.10 -3.21 2.13
CA GLN A 74 -10.41 -1.87 2.64
C GLN A 74 -11.15 -0.98 1.64
N LEU A 75 -10.80 -1.05 0.35
CA LEU A 75 -11.55 -0.36 -0.70
C LEU A 75 -13.01 -0.82 -0.77
N THR A 76 -13.22 -2.13 -0.63
CA THR A 76 -14.54 -2.75 -0.70
C THR A 76 -15.38 -2.43 0.55
N GLU A 77 -14.81 -2.58 1.74
CA GLU A 77 -15.46 -2.30 3.03
C GLU A 77 -15.88 -0.84 3.15
N ARG A 78 -15.00 0.08 2.72
CA ARG A 78 -15.23 1.54 2.81
C ARG A 78 -15.98 2.10 1.60
N LYS A 79 -16.30 1.25 0.60
CA LYS A 79 -16.98 1.63 -0.65
C LYS A 79 -16.29 2.78 -1.38
N ILE A 80 -14.95 2.76 -1.39
CA ILE A 80 -14.15 3.78 -2.06
C ILE A 80 -14.11 3.46 -3.56
N ASP A 81 -14.66 4.37 -4.36
CA ASP A 81 -14.61 4.25 -5.81
C ASP A 81 -13.25 4.73 -6.33
N VAL A 82 -12.52 3.80 -6.95
CA VAL A 82 -11.20 4.02 -7.56
C VAL A 82 -11.34 4.22 -9.08
N GLY A 83 -12.56 4.19 -9.62
CA GLY A 83 -12.87 4.34 -11.04
C GLY A 83 -12.61 3.08 -11.88
N ILE A 84 -12.18 1.98 -11.25
CA ILE A 84 -11.94 0.68 -11.87
C ILE A 84 -12.36 -0.47 -10.94
N PRO A 85 -12.69 -1.66 -11.48
CA PRO A 85 -13.04 -2.83 -10.65
C PRO A 85 -11.90 -3.25 -9.71
N SER A 86 -12.25 -3.74 -8.51
CA SER A 86 -11.28 -4.19 -7.49
C SER A 86 -10.27 -5.22 -8.03
N VAL A 87 -10.72 -6.17 -8.86
CA VAL A 87 -9.85 -7.15 -9.55
C VAL A 87 -8.79 -6.46 -10.41
N LYS A 88 -9.11 -5.34 -11.05
CA LYS A 88 -8.15 -4.56 -11.85
C LYS A 88 -7.21 -3.74 -10.99
N VAL A 89 -7.66 -3.26 -9.82
CA VAL A 89 -6.78 -2.61 -8.84
C VAL A 89 -5.71 -3.60 -8.36
N GLU A 90 -6.12 -4.81 -7.99
CA GLU A 90 -5.23 -5.90 -7.57
C GLU A 90 -4.17 -6.23 -8.64
N GLU A 91 -4.62 -6.51 -9.87
CA GLU A 91 -3.72 -6.79 -11.01
C GLU A 91 -2.70 -5.67 -11.23
N LEU A 92 -3.14 -4.41 -11.18
CA LEU A 92 -2.28 -3.25 -11.40
C LEU A 92 -1.28 -3.06 -10.25
N LEU A 93 -1.70 -3.28 -9.00
CA LEU A 93 -0.82 -3.22 -7.84
C LEU A 93 0.28 -4.28 -7.91
N LEU A 94 -0.08 -5.54 -8.19
CA LEU A 94 0.88 -6.62 -8.37
C LEU A 94 1.84 -6.33 -9.54
N LYS A 95 1.32 -5.81 -10.65
CA LYS A 95 2.13 -5.46 -11.83
C LYS A 95 3.12 -4.34 -11.53
N CYS A 96 2.74 -3.34 -10.72
CA CYS A 96 3.60 -2.23 -10.33
C CYS A 96 4.59 -2.56 -9.21
N THR A 97 4.45 -3.71 -8.54
CA THR A 97 5.27 -4.09 -7.37
C THR A 97 6.16 -5.32 -7.62
N MET A 98 5.70 -6.31 -8.41
CA MET A 98 6.48 -7.54 -8.71
C MET A 98 7.36 -7.44 -9.96
N ASN A 99 7.04 -6.54 -10.89
CA ASN A 99 7.74 -6.42 -12.17
C ASN A 99 8.53 -5.11 -12.26
N VAL A 100 8.98 -4.59 -11.12
CA VAL A 100 9.77 -3.36 -11.09
C VAL A 100 11.16 -3.65 -11.62
N GLN A 101 11.45 -3.14 -12.80
CA GLN A 101 12.81 -3.07 -13.31
C GLN A 101 13.38 -1.69 -12.97
N PHE A 102 14.57 -1.68 -12.36
CA PHE A 102 15.30 -0.44 -12.13
C PHE A 102 16.66 -0.50 -12.80
N MET A 103 17.07 0.65 -13.33
CA MET A 103 18.39 0.80 -13.93
C MET A 103 19.33 1.38 -12.87
N PHE A 104 20.50 0.78 -12.73
CA PHE A 104 21.59 1.26 -11.90
C PHE A 104 22.90 1.09 -12.68
N ASN A 105 23.73 2.12 -12.77
CA ASN A 105 24.96 2.10 -13.59
C ASN A 105 24.74 1.62 -15.04
N ASN A 106 23.65 2.02 -15.71
CA ASN A 106 23.23 1.55 -17.04
C ASN A 106 22.88 0.06 -17.15
N ASP A 107 22.97 -0.70 -16.06
CA ASP A 107 22.54 -2.08 -16.00
C ASP A 107 21.09 -2.17 -15.51
N PHE A 108 20.32 -3.08 -16.09
CA PHE A 108 18.95 -3.34 -15.69
C PHE A 108 18.91 -4.45 -14.64
N TYR A 109 18.27 -4.14 -13.52
CA TYR A 109 18.02 -5.07 -12.43
C TYR A 109 16.51 -5.28 -12.27
N ARG A 110 16.14 -6.49 -11.86
CA ARG A 110 14.77 -6.90 -11.55
C ARG A 110 14.73 -7.53 -10.17
#